data_AF-A0A1G3ACJ5-F1
#
_entry.id   AF-A0A1G3ACJ5-F1
#
_cell.length_a   1.000
_cell.length_b   1.000
_cell.length_c   1.000
_cell.angle_alpha   90.00
_cell.angle_beta   90.00
_cell.angle_gamma   90.00
#
_symmetry.space_group_name_H-M   'P 1'
#
loop_
_entity.id
_entity.type
_entity.pdbx_description
1 polymer ?
#
loop_
_entity_poly.entity_id
_entity_poly.type
_entity_poly.pdbx_seq_one_letter_code
_entity_poly.pdbx_strand_id
1 'polypeptide(L)'
;MDDQQITFPQFVDDLGRHIPLSWAWAYAGVTKSAISRAVASGFLEVVRFQSETGDVYRAVSLREIRRFRDHRRRRQARKVPFGTVENSHERPSRPSSGN
;
A
#
# COMPACT_ATOMS: atom_id res chain seq x y z
N MET A 1 -11.27 -19.88 -16.97
CA MET A 1 -10.76 -18.78 -16.14
C MET A 1 -11.90 -18.41 -15.23
N ASP A 2 -11.81 -18.81 -13.96
CA ASP A 2 -12.88 -18.57 -12.99
C ASP A 2 -12.87 -17.10 -12.57
N ASP A 3 -13.81 -16.34 -13.12
CA ASP A 3 -14.20 -15.02 -12.61
C ASP A 3 -14.86 -15.20 -11.24
N GLN A 4 -14.02 -15.40 -10.22
CA GLN A 4 -14.42 -15.30 -8.82
C GLN A 4 -14.82 -13.84 -8.56
N GLN A 5 -16.08 -13.55 -8.82
CA GLN A 5 -16.72 -12.29 -8.48
C GLN A 5 -16.56 -12.11 -6.97
N ILE A 6 -15.71 -11.16 -6.58
CA ILE A 6 -15.43 -10.85 -5.18
C ILE A 6 -16.69 -10.23 -4.59
N THR A 7 -17.58 -11.05 -4.05
CA THR A 7 -18.72 -10.57 -3.28
C THR A 7 -18.20 -10.05 -1.95
N PHE A 8 -18.25 -8.72 -1.78
CA PHE A 8 -17.96 -8.07 -0.51
C PHE A 8 -19.00 -8.54 0.51
N PRO A 9 -18.61 -9.21 1.60
CA PRO A 9 -19.56 -9.55 2.65
C PRO A 9 -20.20 -8.26 3.18
N GLN A 10 -21.52 -8.26 3.41
CA GLN A 10 -22.29 -7.17 4.04
C GLN A 10 -21.83 -6.83 5.48
N PHE A 11 -20.70 -7.36 5.95
CA PHE A 11 -20.04 -7.04 7.22
C PHE A 11 -19.48 -5.60 7.30
N VAL A 12 -19.95 -4.69 6.44
CA VAL A 12 -19.65 -3.28 6.53
C VAL A 12 -20.45 -2.61 7.66
N ASP A 13 -21.52 -3.25 8.18
CA ASP A 13 -22.60 -2.49 8.83
C ASP A 13 -22.60 -2.37 10.37
N ASP A 14 -21.46 -2.62 11.03
CA ASP A 14 -21.10 -1.87 12.26
C ASP A 14 -19.70 -1.23 12.14
N LEU A 15 -19.06 -1.45 10.99
CA LEU A 15 -17.60 -1.55 10.84
C LEU A 15 -17.09 -0.86 9.57
N GLY A 16 -17.69 0.27 9.15
CA GLY A 16 -17.13 1.15 8.12
C GLY A 16 -15.72 1.70 8.39
N ARG A 17 -15.04 1.19 9.44
CA ARG A 17 -13.68 1.50 9.88
C ARG A 17 -12.74 0.29 9.87
N HIS A 18 -13.18 -0.93 9.56
CA HIS A 18 -12.32 -2.12 9.58
C HIS A 18 -12.43 -2.91 8.27
N ILE A 19 -11.33 -3.57 7.90
CA ILE A 19 -11.27 -4.47 6.74
C ILE A 19 -10.78 -5.85 7.18
N PRO A 20 -11.29 -6.93 6.58
CA PRO A 20 -10.77 -8.27 6.83
C PRO A 20 -9.25 -8.33 6.62
N LEU A 21 -8.53 -8.95 7.56
CA LEU A 21 -7.08 -9.08 7.50
C LEU A 21 -6.63 -9.81 6.21
N SER A 22 -7.44 -10.76 5.75
CA SER A 22 -7.23 -11.49 4.50
C SER A 22 -7.23 -10.59 3.26
N TRP A 23 -7.82 -9.39 3.33
CA TRP A 23 -7.95 -8.43 2.22
C TRP A 23 -7.09 -7.17 2.41
N ALA A 24 -6.49 -7.00 3.60
CA ALA A 24 -5.70 -5.83 3.95
C ALA A 24 -4.54 -5.55 2.98
N TRP A 25 -3.93 -6.60 2.41
CA TRP A 25 -2.83 -6.47 1.46
C TRP A 25 -3.27 -5.79 0.15
N ALA A 26 -4.46 -6.13 -0.36
CA ALA A 26 -5.02 -5.55 -1.56
C ALA A 26 -5.34 -4.07 -1.34
N TYR A 27 -5.96 -3.74 -0.21
CA TYR A 27 -6.29 -2.35 0.14
C TYR A 27 -5.05 -1.47 0.33
N ALA A 28 -4.00 -2.02 0.96
CA ALA A 28 -2.73 -1.32 1.14
C ALA A 28 -1.87 -1.23 -0.14
N GLY A 29 -2.18 -2.01 -1.17
CA GLY A 29 -1.34 -2.14 -2.37
C GLY A 29 0.03 -2.74 -2.05
N VAL A 30 0.08 -3.77 -1.20
CA VAL A 30 1.33 -4.46 -0.82
C VAL A 30 1.19 -5.99 -0.89
N THR A 31 2.30 -6.70 -0.71
CA THR A 31 2.27 -8.17 -0.62
C THR A 31 1.69 -8.66 0.71
N LYS A 32 1.12 -9.87 0.72
CA LYS A 32 0.65 -10.55 1.94
C LYS A 32 1.73 -10.60 3.02
N SER A 33 2.98 -10.91 2.66
CA SER A 33 4.12 -10.94 3.60
C SER A 33 4.47 -9.58 4.21
N ALA A 34 4.15 -8.47 3.53
CA ALA A 34 4.33 -7.14 4.11
C ALA A 34 3.27 -6.87 5.20
N ILE A 35 2.03 -7.33 5.00
CA ILE A 35 1.00 -7.27 6.04
C ILE A 35 1.37 -8.17 7.22
N SER A 36 1.78 -9.42 6.99
CA SER A 36 2.18 -10.33 8.08
C SER A 36 3.32 -9.76 8.92
N ARG A 37 4.32 -9.13 8.29
CA ARG A 37 5.41 -8.44 9.01
C ARG A 37 4.91 -7.22 9.77
N ALA A 38 4.02 -6.43 9.18
CA ALA A 38 3.45 -5.26 9.85
C ALA A 38 2.67 -5.66 11.11
N VAL A 39 1.87 -6.73 11.03
CA VAL A 39 1.16 -7.31 12.19
C VAL A 39 2.15 -7.84 13.22
N ALA A 40 3.13 -8.65 12.83
CA ALA A 40 4.12 -9.21 13.75
C ALA A 40 4.97 -8.15 14.45
N SER A 41 5.22 -7.01 13.78
CA SER A 41 5.93 -5.86 14.35
C SER A 41 5.05 -4.95 15.23
N GLY A 42 3.74 -5.21 15.34
CA GLY A 42 2.79 -4.35 16.05
C GLY A 42 2.44 -3.04 15.31
N PHE A 43 2.80 -2.91 14.03
CA PHE A 43 2.44 -1.73 13.23
C PHE A 43 0.96 -1.72 12.86
N LEU A 44 0.39 -2.91 12.59
CA LEU A 44 -1.04 -3.10 12.36
C LEU A 44 -1.63 -3.88 13.52
N GLU A 45 -2.58 -3.29 14.22
CA GLU A 45 -3.36 -3.98 15.24
C GLU A 45 -4.43 -4.85 14.60
N VAL A 46 -4.53 -6.10 15.04
CA VAL A 46 -5.54 -7.05 14.55
C VAL A 46 -6.61 -7.21 15.60
N VAL A 47 -7.82 -6.76 15.25
CA VAL A 47 -9.01 -6.94 16.07
C VAL A 47 -9.69 -8.25 15.67
N ARG A 48 -10.25 -8.95 16.66
CA ARG A 48 -11.04 -10.16 16.46
C ARG A 48 -12.50 -9.83 16.67
N PHE A 49 -13.31 -10.17 15.69
CA PHE A 49 -14.77 -10.09 15.77
C PHE A 49 -15.30 -11.51 15.86
N GLN A 50 -16.24 -11.72 16.76
CA GLN A 50 -16.99 -12.96 16.85
C GLN A 50 -18.40 -12.68 16.32
N SER A 51 -18.86 -13.45 15.33
CA SER A 51 -20.23 -13.37 14.85
C SER A 51 -21.19 -13.99 15.85
N GLU A 52 -22.49 -13.71 15.68
CA GLU A 52 -23.56 -14.35 16.45
C GLU A 52 -23.59 -15.89 16.26
N THR A 53 -23.12 -16.37 15.11
CA THR A 53 -22.96 -17.81 14.81
C THR A 53 -21.74 -18.45 15.47
N GLY A 54 -20.90 -17.65 16.15
CA GLY A 54 -19.67 -18.10 16.82
C GLY A 54 -18.43 -18.10 15.94
N ASP A 55 -18.53 -17.70 14.67
CA ASP A 55 -17.39 -17.58 13.77
C ASP A 55 -16.49 -16.42 14.18
N VAL A 56 -15.17 -16.65 14.16
CA VAL A 56 -14.19 -15.62 14.53
C VAL A 56 -13.48 -15.10 13.30
N TYR A 57 -13.62 -13.81 13.03
CA TYR A 57 -12.95 -13.13 11.92
C TYR A 57 -11.92 -12.12 12.43
N ARG A 58 -10.81 -12.00 11.70
CA ARG A 58 -9.74 -11.05 12.01
C ARG A 58 -9.81 -9.88 11.05
N ALA A 59 -9.76 -8.67 11.60
CA ALA A 59 -9.80 -7.44 10.81
C ALA A 59 -8.79 -6.42 11.35
N VAL A 60 -8.48 -5.44 10.51
CA VAL A 60 -7.58 -4.32 10.83
C VAL A 60 -8.30 -3.01 10.53
N SER A 61 -7.95 -1.93 11.23
CA SER A 61 -8.59 -0.65 10.98
C SER A 61 -8.19 -0.05 9.63
N LEU A 62 -9.16 0.55 8.93
CA LEU A 62 -8.95 1.39 7.75
C LEU A 62 -8.00 2.57 8.04
N ARG A 63 -7.98 3.08 9.27
CA ARG A 63 -7.06 4.16 9.66
C ARG A 63 -5.62 3.65 9.67
N GLU A 64 -5.40 2.50 10.28
CA GLU A 64 -4.07 1.88 10.39
C GLU A 64 -3.55 1.44 9.03
N ILE A 65 -4.40 0.83 8.21
CA ILE A 65 -3.99 0.39 6.87
C ILE A 65 -3.62 1.56 5.96
N ARG A 66 -4.33 2.70 6.05
CA ARG A 66 -3.97 3.94 5.34
C ARG A 66 -2.63 4.48 5.84
N ARG A 67 -2.45 4.55 7.16
CA ARG A 67 -1.16 4.97 7.78
C ARG A 67 -0.01 4.09 7.32
N PHE A 68 -0.22 2.77 7.24
CA PHE A 68 0.78 1.81 6.75
C PHE A 68 1.14 2.06 5.29
N ARG A 69 0.14 2.22 4.42
CA ARG A 69 0.33 2.54 3.00
C ARG A 69 1.14 3.83 2.82
N ASP A 70 0.77 4.88 3.54
CA ASP A 70 1.44 6.18 3.43
C ASP A 70 2.87 6.13 3.99
N HIS A 71 3.10 5.40 5.09
CA HIS A 71 4.44 5.15 5.62
C HIS A 71 5.34 4.43 4.61
N ARG A 72 4.80 3.41 3.93
CA ARG A 72 5.51 2.65 2.88
C ARG A 72 5.81 3.52 1.66
N ARG A 73 4.84 4.32 1.19
CA ARG A 73 5.04 5.27 0.09
C ARG A 73 6.13 6.28 0.40
N ARG A 74 6.15 6.87 1.61
CA ARG A 74 7.21 7.79 2.03
C ARG A 74 8.59 7.13 2.06
N ARG A 75 8.69 5.87 2.50
CA ARG A 75 9.96 5.12 2.45
C ARG A 75 10.40 4.76 1.03
N GLN A 76 9.48 4.48 0.12
CA GLN A 76 9.79 4.25 -1.30
C GLN A 76 10.19 5.54 -2.01
N ALA A 77 9.51 6.67 -1.73
CA ALA A 77 9.88 7.99 -2.25
C ALA A 77 11.25 8.45 -1.77
N ARG A 78 11.66 8.07 -0.55
CA ARG A 78 13.04 8.29 -0.05
C ARG A 78 14.08 7.36 -0.68
N LYS A 79 13.68 6.34 -1.43
CA LYS A 79 14.57 5.43 -2.16
C LYS A 79 14.74 5.84 -3.63
N VAL A 80 14.16 6.95 -4.06
CA VAL A 80 14.51 7.53 -5.37
C VAL A 80 15.97 7.99 -5.25
N PRO A 81 16.90 7.46 -6.06
CA PRO A 81 18.27 7.91 -6.01
C PRO A 81 18.30 9.38 -6.45
N PHE A 82 18.94 10.23 -5.65
CA PHE A 82 19.59 11.42 -6.18
C PHE A 82 20.64 10.92 -7.18
N GLY A 83 20.27 10.77 -8.45
CA GLY A 83 21.10 10.08 -9.41
C GLY A 83 20.43 9.79 -10.75
N THR A 84 19.86 10.82 -11.37
CA THR A 84 19.86 10.89 -12.84
C THR A 84 20.17 12.34 -13.21
N VAL A 85 21.45 12.67 -13.08
CA VAL A 85 22.05 13.82 -13.76
C VAL A 85 23.01 13.24 -14.80
N GLU A 86 22.45 12.71 -15.87
CA GLU A 86 23.13 12.47 -17.14
C GLU A 86 22.11 12.85 -18.22
N ASN A 87 22.38 13.54 -19.32
CA ASN A 87 23.47 14.39 -19.78
C ASN A 87 22.95 14.93 -21.12
N SER A 88 22.63 16.22 -21.25
CA SER A 88 22.43 16.88 -22.56
C SER A 88 22.63 18.39 -22.42
N HIS A 89 23.85 18.84 -22.11
CA HIS A 89 24.29 20.16 -22.57
C HIS A 89 25.01 19.96 -23.90
N GLU A 90 24.21 19.74 -24.94
CA GLU A 90 24.66 19.97 -26.30
C GLU A 90 24.99 21.46 -26.39
N ARG A 91 26.29 21.80 -26.36
CA ARG A 91 26.75 23.16 -26.62
C ARG A 91 26.30 23.53 -28.04
N PRO A 92 25.56 24.63 -28.25
CA PRO A 92 25.33 25.10 -29.60
C PRO A 92 26.67 25.48 -30.24
N SER A 93 26.93 24.90 -31.41
CA SER A 93 28.07 25.24 -32.27
C SER A 93 28.09 26.75 -32.52
N ARG A 94 29.22 27.37 -32.15
CA ARG A 94 29.53 28.77 -32.42
C ARG A 94 29.62 28.99 -33.94
N PRO A 95 28.92 29.96 -34.55
CA PRO A 95 29.20 30.31 -35.93
C PRO A 95 30.59 30.95 -36.02
N SER A 96 31.45 30.41 -36.89
CA SER A 96 32.69 31.07 -37.30
C SER A 96 32.32 32.38 -38.00
N SER A 97 32.58 33.51 -37.35
CA SER A 97 32.69 34.79 -38.04
C SER A 97 34.10 34.84 -38.65
N GLY A 98 34.19 34.47 -39.92
CA GLY A 98 35.35 34.72 -40.77
C GLY A 98 35.27 36.14 -41.33
N ASN A 99 36.44 36.77 -41.37
CA ASN A 99 36.76 38.14 -41.75
C ASN A 99 36.39 38.50 -43.19
#